data_AF-A0A970K9Z1-F1
#
_entry.id   AF-A0A970K9Z1-F1
#
_cell.length_a   1.000
_cell.length_b   1.000
_cell.length_c   1.000
_cell.angle_alpha   90.00
_cell.angle_beta   90.00
_cell.angle_gamma   90.00
#
_symmetry.space_group_name_H-M   'P 1'
#
loop_
_entity.id
_entity.type
_entity.pdbx_description
1 polymer ?
#
loop_
_entity_poly.entity_id
_entity_poly.type
_entity_poly.pdbx_seq_one_letter_code
_entity_poly.pdbx_strand_id
1 'polypeptide(L)'
;MLDFIKRIYSRDESSSRSQANNRLRVVLSHDRLNLTPEVLNLLKEDIIAAIANHLDVDGKPEVRLITEGRNTALDISIPLKGRY
;
A
#
# COMPACT_ATOMS: atom_id res chain seq x y z
N MET A 1 -11.18 -12.54 -3.60
CA MET A 1 -9.93 -11.75 -3.60
C MET A 1 -10.17 -10.31 -4.02
N LEU A 2 -10.86 -10.05 -5.15
CA LEU A 2 -11.25 -8.69 -5.55
C LEU A 2 -12.13 -7.98 -4.51
N ASP A 3 -13.03 -8.69 -3.84
CA ASP A 3 -13.87 -8.12 -2.77
C ASP A 3 -13.07 -7.69 -1.53
N PHE A 4 -12.00 -8.43 -1.22
CA PHE A 4 -11.07 -8.09 -0.15
C PHE A 4 -10.30 -6.81 -0.47
N ILE A 5 -9.81 -6.67 -1.71
CA ILE A 5 -9.18 -5.43 -2.19
C ILE A 5 -10.19 -4.27 -2.10
N LYS A 6 -11.42 -4.43 -2.64
CA LYS A 6 -12.45 -3.38 -2.56
C LYS A 6 -12.71 -2.92 -1.13
N ARG A 7 -12.77 -3.84 -0.17
CA ARG A 7 -12.97 -3.53 1.25
C ARG A 7 -11.82 -2.71 1.86
N ILE A 8 -10.59 -2.98 1.43
CA ILE A 8 -9.39 -2.22 1.82
C ILE A 8 -9.47 -0.78 1.26
N TYR A 9 -9.94 -0.63 0.02
CA TYR A 9 -10.12 0.68 -0.63
C TYR A 9 -11.24 1.51 0.01
N SER A 10 -12.40 0.92 0.30
CA SER A 10 -13.57 1.64 0.86
C SER A 10 -13.37 2.17 2.30
N ARG A 11 -12.34 1.74 3.04
CA ARG A 11 -12.04 2.29 4.38
C ARG A 11 -11.56 3.74 4.35
N ASP A 12 -11.07 4.23 3.20
CA ASP A 12 -10.49 5.58 3.08
C ASP A 12 -11.51 6.65 2.68
N GLU A 13 -12.68 6.28 2.12
CA GLU A 13 -13.69 7.23 1.62
C GLU A 13 -14.34 8.10 2.72
N SER A 14 -14.17 7.74 3.99
CA SER A 14 -14.73 8.49 5.13
C SER A 14 -13.95 9.78 5.47
N SER A 15 -12.72 9.96 4.96
CA SER A 15 -11.95 11.20 5.16
C SER A 15 -12.22 12.20 4.04
N SER A 16 -13.46 12.69 4.02
CA SER A 16 -13.83 13.81 3.17
C SER A 16 -13.09 15.08 3.63
N ARG A 17 -12.40 15.75 2.68
CA ARG A 17 -12.38 17.22 2.47
C ARG A 17 -11.07 18.01 2.62
N SER A 18 -9.96 17.54 3.21
CA SER A 18 -8.85 18.49 3.49
C SER A 18 -7.42 17.98 3.29
N GLN A 19 -7.12 17.34 2.16
CA GLN A 19 -5.84 17.57 1.47
C GLN A 19 -5.88 16.77 0.17
N ALA A 20 -5.61 17.42 -0.95
CA ALA A 20 -5.17 16.75 -2.16
C ALA A 20 -3.76 16.18 -1.92
N ASN A 21 -3.63 15.24 -0.99
CA ASN A 21 -2.40 14.47 -0.81
C ASN A 21 -2.40 13.48 -1.96
N ASN A 22 -1.62 13.77 -3.00
CA ASN A 22 -1.32 12.81 -4.06
C ASN A 22 -0.65 11.61 -3.41
N ARG A 23 -1.40 10.56 -3.11
CA ARG A 23 -0.87 9.33 -2.50
C ARG A 23 -1.05 8.18 -3.47
N LEU A 24 0.04 7.50 -3.78
CA LEU A 24 -0.01 6.22 -4.50
C LEU A 24 -0.35 5.12 -3.49
N ARG A 25 -1.40 4.36 -3.76
CA ARG A 25 -1.77 3.20 -2.96
C ARG A 25 -1.48 1.92 -3.71
N VAL A 26 -0.71 1.02 -3.10
CA VAL A 26 -0.33 -0.29 -3.64
C VAL A 26 -0.83 -1.37 -2.69
N VAL A 27 -1.61 -2.31 -3.20
CA VAL A 27 -2.12 -3.45 -2.42
C VAL A 27 -1.58 -4.74 -3.03
N LEU A 28 -0.71 -5.43 -2.30
CA LEU A 28 -0.21 -6.75 -2.67
C LEU A 28 -0.95 -7.81 -1.86
N SER A 29 -1.80 -8.62 -2.49
CA SER A 29 -2.56 -9.69 -1.81
C SER A 29 -2.09 -11.07 -2.24
N HIS A 30 -1.96 -12.00 -1.28
CA HIS A 30 -1.68 -13.40 -1.54
C HIS A 30 -2.55 -14.32 -0.66
N ASP A 31 -2.94 -15.48 -1.20
CA ASP A 31 -3.78 -16.50 -0.53
C ASP A 31 -2.96 -17.69 0.02
N ARG A 32 -1.79 -18.01 -0.59
CA ARG A 32 -1.09 -19.29 -0.35
C ARG A 32 0.42 -19.22 -0.10
N LEU A 33 0.99 -18.03 0.01
CA LEU A 33 2.42 -17.90 0.28
C LEU A 33 2.63 -17.73 1.79
N ASN A 34 3.26 -18.71 2.43
CA ASN A 34 3.84 -18.55 3.76
C ASN A 34 5.09 -17.66 3.62
N LEU A 35 4.89 -16.39 3.27
CA LEU A 35 5.99 -15.43 3.22
C LEU A 35 6.44 -15.18 4.64
N THR A 36 7.73 -15.37 4.88
CA THR A 36 8.32 -14.98 6.16
C THR A 36 8.21 -13.46 6.30
N PRO A 37 8.17 -12.93 7.54
CA PRO A 37 8.20 -11.49 7.78
C PRO A 37 9.40 -10.80 7.11
N GLU A 38 10.51 -11.51 6.95
CA GLU A 38 11.71 -11.04 6.26
C GLU A 38 11.46 -10.82 4.77
N VAL A 39 10.86 -11.80 4.07
CA VAL A 39 10.53 -11.66 2.64
C VAL A 39 9.50 -10.55 2.42
N LEU A 40 8.51 -10.42 3.31
CA LEU A 40 7.55 -9.31 3.25
C LEU A 40 8.23 -7.95 3.40
N ASN A 41 9.24 -7.84 4.27
CA ASN A 41 10.02 -6.62 4.40
C ASN A 41 10.86 -6.33 3.16
N LEU A 42 11.52 -7.34 2.58
CA LEU A 42 12.28 -7.17 1.34
C LEU A 42 11.39 -6.69 0.19
N LEU A 43 10.25 -7.36 -0.02
CA LEU A 43 9.28 -6.96 -1.05
C LEU A 43 8.75 -5.54 -0.84
N LYS A 44 8.49 -5.16 0.41
CA LYS A 44 8.07 -3.81 0.77
C LYS A 44 9.14 -2.79 0.38
N GLU A 45 10.40 -3.01 0.73
CA GLU A 45 11.50 -2.11 0.36
C GLU A 45 11.68 -2.03 -1.15
N ASP A 46 11.65 -3.17 -1.85
CA ASP A 46 11.80 -3.23 -3.32
C ASP A 46 10.69 -2.47 -4.05
N ILE A 47 9.43 -2.62 -3.61
CA ILE A 47 8.29 -1.90 -4.18
C ILE A 47 8.45 -0.40 -3.97
N ILE A 48 8.81 0.03 -2.76
CA ILE A 48 9.01 1.45 -2.45
C ILE A 48 10.15 2.02 -3.29
N ALA A 49 11.28 1.31 -3.41
CA ALA A 49 12.41 1.72 -4.21
C ALA A 49 12.06 1.84 -5.70
N ALA A 50 11.35 0.85 -6.25
CA ALA A 50 10.90 0.87 -7.63
C ALA A 50 10.00 2.09 -7.91
N ILE A 51 9.06 2.40 -7.01
CA ILE A 51 8.22 3.60 -7.14
C ILE A 51 9.05 4.88 -7.03
N ALA A 52 9.95 4.98 -6.06
CA ALA A 52 10.79 6.15 -5.83
C ALA A 52 11.73 6.46 -7.01
N ASN A 53 12.12 5.43 -7.78
CA ASN A 53 12.90 5.61 -9.01
C ASN A 53 12.12 6.29 -10.15
N HIS A 54 10.79 6.28 -10.10
CA HIS A 54 9.94 6.82 -11.16
C HIS A 54 9.07 8.00 -10.73
N LEU A 55 8.83 8.16 -9.43
CA LEU A 55 7.96 9.19 -8.85
C LEU A 55 8.64 9.86 -7.66
N ASP A 56 8.43 11.18 -7.55
CA ASP A 56 8.90 11.96 -6.41
C ASP A 56 8.05 11.64 -5.17
N VAL A 57 8.65 10.89 -4.24
CA VAL A 57 8.04 10.58 -2.93
C VAL A 57 8.21 11.76 -1.97
N ASP A 58 7.13 12.15 -1.29
CA ASP A 58 7.12 13.25 -0.33
C ASP A 58 6.87 12.78 1.10
N GLY A 59 7.91 12.26 1.73
CA GLY A 59 7.87 11.78 3.10
C GLY A 59 7.86 10.26 3.22
N LYS A 60 7.34 9.75 4.34
CA LYS A 60 7.47 8.34 4.70
C LYS A 60 6.28 7.52 4.17
N PRO A 61 6.51 6.44 3.41
CA PRO A 61 5.48 5.47 3.08
C PRO A 61 4.87 4.84 4.33
N GLU A 62 3.56 4.73 4.35
CA GLU A 62 2.82 4.02 5.38
C GLU A 62 2.51 2.61 4.88
N VAL A 63 2.79 1.60 5.70
CA VAL A 63 2.61 0.20 5.32
C VAL A 63 1.79 -0.51 6.38
N ARG A 64 0.75 -1.22 5.94
CA ARG A 64 -0.16 -1.99 6.78
C ARG A 64 -0.25 -3.42 6.28
N LEU A 65 -0.06 -4.38 7.18
CA LEU A 65 -0.34 -5.78 6.90
C LEU A 65 -1.80 -6.08 7.32
N ILE A 66 -2.61 -6.51 6.37
CA ILE A 66 -4.02 -6.83 6.57
C ILE A 66 -4.16 -8.33 6.40
N THR A 67 -4.56 -9.01 7.46
CA THR A 67 -4.82 -10.45 7.43
C THR A 67 -6.30 -10.69 7.69
N GLU A 68 -6.99 -11.34 6.74
CA GLU A 68 -8.40 -11.71 6.86
C GLU A 68 -8.57 -13.20 6.51
N GLY A 69 -8.73 -14.03 7.54
CA GLY A 69 -8.82 -15.48 7.40
C GLY A 69 -7.54 -16.07 6.81
N ARG A 70 -7.63 -16.56 5.56
CA ARG A 70 -6.50 -17.14 4.82
C ARG A 70 -5.80 -16.14 3.90
N ASN A 71 -6.35 -14.94 3.74
CA ASN A 71 -5.78 -13.92 2.88
C ASN A 71 -4.89 -12.98 3.70
N THR A 72 -3.72 -12.68 3.14
CA THR A 72 -2.86 -11.60 3.63
C THR A 72 -2.69 -10.57 2.52
N ALA A 73 -2.71 -9.29 2.88
CA ALA A 73 -2.36 -8.20 2.00
C ALA A 73 -1.42 -7.20 2.66
N LEU A 74 -0.46 -6.71 1.88
CA LEU A 74 0.37 -5.58 2.19
C LEU A 74 -0.25 -4.35 1.52
N ASP A 75 -0.79 -3.44 2.32
CA ASP A 75 -1.36 -2.15 1.90
C ASP A 75 -0.31 -1.06 2.14
N ILE A 76 0.28 -0.56 1.06
CA ILE A 76 1.32 0.47 1.07
C ILE A 76 0.72 1.77 0.53
N SER A 77 0.86 2.85 1.30
CA SER A 77 0.42 4.20 0.95
C SER A 77 1.63 5.12 0.90
N ILE A 78 1.97 5.60 -0.30
CA ILE A 78 3.16 6.40 -0.57
C ILE A 78 2.72 7.83 -0.87
N PRO A 79 3.09 8.82 -0.04
CA PRO A 79 2.86 10.21 -0.39
C PRO A 79 3.76 10.62 -1.56
N LEU A 80 3.19 11.28 -2.55
CA LEU A 80 3.89 11.78 -3.72
C LEU A 80 3.85 13.31 -3.73
N LYS A 81 4.90 13.92 -4.27
CA LYS A 81 4.90 15.37 -4.53
C LYS A 81 3.83 15.68 -5.58
N GLY A 82 2.94 16.61 -5.27
CA GLY A 82 2.04 17.19 -6.25
C GLY A 82 2.87 17.89 -7.34
N ARG A 83 2.81 17.41 -8.59
CA ARG A 83 3.27 18.21 -9.72
C ARG A 83 2.24 19.31 -9.94
N TYR A 84 2.63 20.55 -9.64
CA TYR A 84 1.92 21.76 -10.02
C TYR A 84 2.02 22.00 -11.53
#